data_AF-A0AB33A0M4-F1
#
_entry.id   AF-A0AB33A0M4-F1
#
_cell.length_a   1.000
_cell.length_b   1.000
_cell.length_c   1.000
_cell.angle_alpha   90.00
_cell.angle_beta   90.00
_cell.angle_gamma   90.00
#
_symmetry.space_group_name_H-M   'P 1'
#
loop_
_entity.id
_entity.type
_entity.pdbx_description
1 polymer ?
#
loop_
_entity_poly.entity_id
_entity_poly.type
_entity_poly.pdbx_seq_one_letter_code
_entity_poly.pdbx_strand_id
1 'polypeptide(L)'
;MLKKTLSALALVTAFSAVAEPILLPGGVVVNNPAVPDNSNGLGNVNSSLEFIQWFEVTNPDDASQSAIVGLDQVNSTTYGSLFGTSSTATFGFDDLSLFGAGELTLGNGSGDLNCGSCELTLSFGGLGVDTANGGFNLDGSFVNIYVSDLASDFDLSALFANKDNGAAANATQMANLMGGSLWLSGTFDQLVYNADNNPYNVTYSGLAAGSLVAAVQVEPTTAGTGIANDNIVNDSLTSFGDFFNFDSFDALAFSLSSSFVDGGATNQINTISRQNSGDFSANMVSAPGSLAILGAGLLALARIRRSKK
;
A
#
# COMPACT_ATOMS: atom_id res chain seq x y z
N MET A 1 -21.03 61.64 -30.05
CA MET A 1 -21.18 60.19 -30.25
C MET A 1 -19.80 59.57 -30.31
N LEU A 2 -19.59 58.58 -29.44
CA LEU A 2 -18.34 57.89 -29.15
C LEU A 2 -18.07 56.80 -30.20
N LYS A 3 -16.81 56.54 -30.55
CA LYS A 3 -16.25 55.18 -30.76
C LYS A 3 -14.73 55.27 -30.90
N LYS A 4 -14.04 55.08 -29.78
CA LYS A 4 -12.61 54.72 -29.72
C LYS A 4 -12.54 53.19 -29.82
N THR A 5 -11.92 52.67 -30.87
CA THR A 5 -11.56 51.26 -30.98
C THR A 5 -10.20 51.07 -30.30
N LEU A 6 -10.23 50.53 -29.07
CA LEU A 6 -9.04 49.96 -28.43
C LEU A 6 -8.94 48.51 -28.91
N SER A 7 -7.93 48.20 -29.72
CA SER A 7 -7.54 46.83 -30.02
C SER A 7 -6.86 46.25 -28.77
N ALA A 8 -7.56 45.39 -28.03
CA ALA A 8 -6.96 44.61 -26.96
C ALA A 8 -6.15 43.48 -27.61
N LEU A 9 -4.82 43.58 -27.53
CA LEU A 9 -3.92 42.48 -27.79
C LEU A 9 -4.15 41.43 -26.70
N ALA A 10 -4.88 40.36 -27.02
CA ALA A 10 -4.95 39.18 -26.18
C ALA A 10 -3.60 38.46 -26.28
N LEU A 11 -2.70 38.73 -25.34
CA LEU A 11 -1.50 37.95 -25.14
C LEU A 11 -1.94 36.60 -24.56
N VAL A 12 -2.17 35.62 -25.43
CA VAL A 12 -2.29 34.22 -25.02
C VAL A 12 -0.90 33.79 -24.57
N THR A 13 -0.63 33.94 -23.27
CA THR A 13 0.50 33.27 -22.63
C THR A 13 0.21 31.78 -22.69
N ALA A 14 0.87 31.08 -23.60
CA ALA A 14 0.97 29.63 -23.59
C ALA A 14 1.71 29.23 -22.31
N PHE A 15 0.97 29.03 -21.23
CA PHE A 15 1.49 28.30 -20.09
C PHE A 15 1.62 26.84 -20.55
N SER A 16 2.85 26.34 -20.60
CA SER A 16 3.06 24.90 -20.41
C SER A 16 2.35 24.54 -19.12
N ALA A 17 1.25 23.80 -19.20
CA ALA A 17 0.53 23.31 -18.03
C ALA A 17 1.46 22.35 -17.30
N VAL A 18 2.23 22.87 -16.34
CA VAL A 18 2.88 22.03 -15.33
C VAL A 18 1.74 21.51 -14.48
N ALA A 19 1.63 20.19 -14.32
CA ALA A 19 0.64 19.61 -13.42
C ALA A 19 0.81 20.25 -12.04
N GLU A 20 -0.28 20.77 -11.45
CA GLU A 20 -0.21 21.36 -10.11
C GLU A 20 0.11 20.25 -9.10
N PRO A 21 1.02 20.48 -8.14
CA PRO A 21 1.31 19.50 -7.09
C PRO A 21 0.04 19.12 -6.31
N ILE A 22 -0.08 17.85 -5.95
CA ILE A 22 -1.17 17.38 -5.08
C ILE A 22 -0.70 17.50 -3.63
N LEU A 23 -1.42 18.29 -2.83
CA LEU A 23 -1.14 18.49 -1.41
C LEU A 23 -2.05 17.60 -0.57
N LEU A 24 -1.44 16.65 0.14
CA LEU A 24 -2.13 15.65 0.95
C LEU A 24 -1.92 15.92 2.45
N PRO A 25 -2.80 15.39 3.31
CA PRO A 25 -2.64 15.44 4.76
C PRO A 25 -1.33 14.77 5.22
N GLY A 26 -0.87 15.13 6.42
CA GLY A 26 0.36 14.57 7.00
C GLY A 26 1.66 15.15 6.41
N GLY A 27 1.58 16.20 5.59
CA GLY A 27 2.76 16.79 4.94
C GLY A 27 3.24 16.02 3.71
N VAL A 28 2.46 15.03 3.27
CA VAL A 28 2.71 14.26 2.05
C VAL A 28 2.32 15.07 0.83
N VAL A 29 3.14 15.03 -0.21
CA VAL A 29 2.94 15.79 -1.45
C VAL A 29 3.25 14.93 -2.66
N VAL A 30 2.51 15.10 -3.74
CA VAL A 30 2.87 14.57 -5.08
C VAL A 30 3.36 15.76 -5.90
N ASN A 31 4.68 15.93 -5.98
CA ASN A 31 5.29 17.11 -6.62
C ASN A 31 5.05 17.15 -8.13
N ASN A 32 5.03 15.99 -8.77
CA ASN A 32 4.81 15.83 -10.20
C ASN A 32 3.80 14.70 -10.43
N PRO A 33 2.48 14.95 -10.29
CA PRO A 33 1.47 13.92 -10.48
C PRO A 33 1.60 13.26 -11.86
N ALA A 34 1.54 11.94 -11.89
CA ALA A 34 1.49 11.20 -13.15
C ALA A 34 0.18 11.49 -13.88
N VAL A 35 0.20 11.33 -15.21
CA VAL A 35 -1.06 11.31 -15.97
C VAL A 35 -1.68 9.94 -15.75
N PRO A 36 -2.91 9.83 -15.21
CA PRO A 36 -3.57 8.54 -15.03
C PRO A 36 -3.67 7.78 -16.35
N ASP A 37 -3.41 6.48 -16.29
CA ASP A 37 -3.57 5.56 -17.39
C ASP A 37 -4.55 4.45 -16.99
N ASN A 38 -5.82 4.69 -17.33
CA ASN A 38 -6.93 3.79 -17.01
C ASN A 38 -6.84 2.43 -17.73
N SER A 39 -6.00 2.31 -18.76
CA SER A 39 -5.78 1.05 -19.48
C SER A 39 -4.79 0.13 -18.76
N ASN A 40 -3.86 0.71 -18.01
CA ASN A 40 -2.86 -0.01 -17.22
C ASN A 40 -3.13 0.08 -15.71
N GLY A 41 -4.26 0.69 -15.32
CA GLY A 41 -4.68 0.89 -13.93
C GLY A 41 -3.69 1.72 -13.11
N LEU A 42 -2.98 2.65 -13.77
CA LEU A 42 -2.04 3.56 -13.13
C LEU A 42 -2.74 4.88 -12.80
N GLY A 43 -2.65 5.30 -11.54
CA GLY A 43 -3.19 6.57 -11.09
C GLY A 43 -2.22 7.73 -11.27
N ASN A 44 -2.60 8.90 -10.76
CA ASN A 44 -1.72 10.06 -10.69
C ASN A 44 -0.67 9.97 -9.57
N VAL A 45 -0.82 9.01 -8.66
CA VAL A 45 0.18 8.53 -7.71
C VAL A 45 0.61 7.14 -8.14
N ASN A 46 1.91 6.93 -8.24
CA ASN A 46 2.54 5.64 -8.49
C ASN A 46 3.87 5.61 -7.73
N SER A 47 3.94 4.82 -6.67
CA SER A 47 5.10 4.74 -5.79
C SER A 47 5.47 3.28 -5.60
N SER A 48 6.75 2.98 -5.75
CA SER A 48 7.26 1.63 -5.48
C SER A 48 7.26 1.36 -3.98
N LEU A 49 7.05 0.10 -3.63
CA LEU A 49 6.92 -0.40 -2.28
C LEU A 49 8.02 -1.43 -2.02
N GLU A 50 8.78 -1.20 -0.96
CA GLU A 50 9.60 -2.26 -0.37
C GLU A 50 8.79 -2.95 0.72
N PHE A 51 8.70 -4.28 0.69
CA PHE A 51 7.91 -5.01 1.69
C PHE A 51 8.44 -6.41 1.95
N ILE A 52 7.91 -7.04 2.99
CA ILE A 52 8.01 -8.47 3.26
C ILE A 52 6.63 -9.02 3.65
N GLN A 53 6.46 -10.31 3.45
CA GLN A 53 5.23 -11.06 3.73
C GLN A 53 5.53 -12.27 4.60
N TRP A 54 4.52 -12.70 5.35
CA TRP A 54 4.56 -13.93 6.14
C TRP A 54 3.15 -14.49 6.32
N PHE A 55 3.09 -15.78 6.64
CA PHE A 55 1.84 -16.43 7.02
C PHE A 55 1.69 -16.49 8.53
N GLU A 56 0.49 -16.20 8.99
CA GLU A 56 0.08 -16.44 10.36
C GLU A 56 -0.99 -17.53 10.41
N VAL A 57 -0.96 -18.29 11.49
CA VAL A 57 -2.06 -19.18 11.88
C VAL A 57 -2.56 -18.75 13.25
N THR A 58 -3.87 -18.70 13.40
CA THR A 58 -4.53 -18.56 14.71
C THR A 58 -5.00 -19.93 15.15
N ASN A 59 -4.65 -20.33 16.37
CA ASN A 59 -5.01 -21.65 16.88
C ASN A 59 -6.55 -21.79 16.91
N PRO A 60 -7.12 -22.82 16.23
CA PRO A 60 -8.57 -23.02 16.20
C PRO A 60 -9.15 -23.34 17.59
N ASP A 61 -8.35 -23.94 18.47
CA ASP A 61 -8.75 -24.29 19.84
C ASP A 61 -8.57 -23.12 20.83
N ASP A 62 -7.80 -22.10 20.47
CA ASP A 62 -7.55 -20.91 21.30
C ASP A 62 -7.19 -19.69 20.44
N ALA A 63 -8.20 -18.87 20.12
CA ALA A 63 -8.06 -17.67 19.32
C ALA A 63 -7.13 -16.59 19.91
N SER A 64 -6.68 -16.74 21.17
CA SER A 64 -5.67 -15.86 21.76
C SER A 64 -4.23 -16.21 21.34
N GLN A 65 -4.04 -17.33 20.64
CA GLN A 65 -2.73 -17.82 20.22
C GLN A 65 -2.57 -17.71 18.69
N SER A 66 -1.78 -16.74 18.25
CA SER A 66 -1.36 -16.62 16.85
C SER A 66 0.16 -16.81 16.70
N ALA A 67 0.57 -17.29 15.53
CA ALA A 67 1.95 -17.68 15.24
C ALA A 67 2.32 -17.39 13.79
N ILE A 68 3.52 -16.84 13.58
CA ILE A 68 4.14 -16.77 12.26
C ILE A 68 4.76 -18.13 11.93
N VAL A 69 4.30 -18.73 10.84
CA VAL A 69 4.66 -20.09 10.43
C VAL A 69 5.22 -20.11 9.01
N GLY A 70 6.14 -21.05 8.76
CA GLY A 70 6.61 -21.36 7.41
C GLY A 70 5.65 -22.33 6.71
N LEU A 71 5.59 -22.27 5.37
CA LEU A 71 4.75 -23.18 4.58
C LEU A 71 5.17 -24.65 4.72
N ASP A 72 6.42 -24.91 5.11
CA ASP A 72 6.95 -26.24 5.43
C ASP A 72 6.44 -26.81 6.76
N GLN A 73 5.79 -25.98 7.58
CA GLN A 73 5.19 -26.38 8.86
C GLN A 73 3.70 -26.72 8.74
N VAL A 74 3.09 -26.58 7.56
CA VAL A 74 1.69 -26.98 7.34
C VAL A 74 1.53 -28.47 7.61
N ASN A 75 0.45 -28.84 8.32
CA ASN A 75 0.21 -30.18 8.89
C ASN A 75 1.20 -30.61 10.00
N SER A 76 2.03 -29.71 10.53
CA SER A 76 2.81 -29.97 11.74
C SER A 76 1.91 -29.94 12.98
N THR A 77 2.25 -30.74 14.00
CA THR A 77 1.58 -30.75 15.31
C THR A 77 2.21 -29.77 16.31
N THR A 78 3.26 -29.06 15.91
CA THR A 78 3.98 -28.12 16.78
C THR A 78 4.55 -26.97 15.97
N TYR A 79 4.23 -25.74 16.37
CA TYR A 79 4.71 -24.51 15.75
C TYR A 79 4.92 -23.42 16.81
N GLY A 80 5.87 -22.51 16.54
CA GLY A 80 6.29 -21.47 17.48
C GLY A 80 5.40 -20.23 17.41
N SER A 81 4.96 -19.69 18.55
CA SER A 81 4.16 -18.46 18.62
C SER A 81 4.99 -17.20 18.33
N LEU A 82 4.32 -16.15 17.84
CA LEU A 82 4.88 -14.81 17.62
C LEU A 82 5.28 -14.11 18.94
N PHE A 83 4.59 -14.42 20.05
CA PHE A 83 4.74 -13.73 21.33
C PHE A 83 4.69 -14.65 22.58
N GLY A 84 4.83 -15.97 22.44
CA GLY A 84 4.63 -16.86 23.58
C GLY A 84 4.99 -18.33 23.40
N THR A 85 4.36 -19.16 24.25
CA THR A 85 4.56 -20.62 24.31
C THR A 85 4.11 -21.29 23.02
N SER A 86 4.84 -22.33 22.60
CA SER A 86 4.49 -23.19 21.47
C SER A 86 3.05 -23.69 21.54
N SER A 87 2.32 -23.63 20.43
CA SER A 87 0.99 -24.22 20.30
C SER A 87 1.09 -25.67 19.82
N THR A 88 0.15 -26.51 20.25
CA THR A 88 0.00 -27.91 19.82
C THR A 88 -1.35 -28.09 19.14
N ALA A 89 -1.50 -27.51 17.96
CA ALA A 89 -2.62 -27.77 17.05
C ALA A 89 -2.07 -28.23 15.70
N THR A 90 -2.88 -28.96 14.94
CA THR A 90 -2.57 -29.23 13.51
C THR A 90 -3.36 -28.22 12.69
N PHE A 91 -2.72 -27.63 11.69
CA PHE A 91 -3.34 -26.67 10.78
C PHE A 91 -3.05 -27.04 9.33
N GLY A 92 -4.01 -26.79 8.45
CA GLY A 92 -3.89 -26.91 7.01
C GLY A 92 -3.56 -25.58 6.34
N PHE A 93 -3.56 -25.57 5.01
CA PHE A 93 -3.34 -24.33 4.25
C PHE A 93 -4.48 -23.33 4.44
N ASP A 94 -5.74 -23.78 4.51
CA ASP A 94 -6.91 -22.90 4.68
C ASP A 94 -6.99 -22.22 6.06
N ASP A 95 -6.16 -22.65 7.02
CA ASP A 95 -6.04 -22.01 8.34
C ASP A 95 -5.04 -20.84 8.34
N LEU A 96 -4.34 -20.62 7.23
CA LEU A 96 -3.34 -19.57 7.10
C LEU A 96 -3.98 -18.25 6.69
N SER A 97 -3.40 -17.16 7.17
CA SER A 97 -3.65 -15.81 6.68
C SER A 97 -2.35 -15.13 6.31
N LEU A 98 -2.30 -14.50 5.14
CA LEU A 98 -1.16 -13.75 4.65
C LEU A 98 -1.18 -12.33 5.23
N PHE A 99 -0.03 -11.91 5.75
CA PHE A 99 0.23 -10.57 6.25
C PHE A 99 1.49 -10.01 5.61
N GLY A 100 1.65 -8.70 5.65
CA GLY A 100 2.88 -8.05 5.26
C GLY A 100 3.06 -6.67 5.85
N ALA A 101 4.30 -6.23 5.79
CA ALA A 101 4.76 -4.93 6.25
C ALA A 101 5.75 -4.36 5.23
N GLY A 102 5.81 -3.04 5.09
CA GLY A 102 6.66 -2.40 4.10
C GLY A 102 6.78 -0.89 4.27
N GLU A 103 7.43 -0.25 3.31
CA GLU A 103 7.69 1.17 3.21
C GLU A 103 7.47 1.66 1.79
N LEU A 104 6.74 2.77 1.65
CA LEU A 104 6.60 3.43 0.35
C LEU A 104 7.86 4.22 0.03
N THR A 105 8.37 4.03 -1.18
CA THR A 105 9.54 4.76 -1.67
C THR A 105 9.16 6.21 -1.93
N LEU A 106 9.74 7.11 -1.15
CA LEU A 106 9.56 8.55 -1.32
C LEU A 106 10.53 9.10 -2.38
N GLY A 107 10.02 10.00 -3.23
CA GLY A 107 10.78 10.48 -4.37
C GLY A 107 10.30 11.81 -4.94
N ASN A 108 10.78 12.13 -6.14
CA ASN A 108 10.42 13.34 -6.90
C ASN A 108 10.15 13.03 -8.38
N GLY A 109 10.04 11.74 -8.72
CA GLY A 109 9.63 11.24 -10.02
C GLY A 109 8.16 11.54 -10.31
N SER A 110 7.70 11.02 -11.46
CA SER A 110 6.31 11.16 -11.88
C SER A 110 5.42 10.22 -11.07
N GLY A 111 4.51 10.79 -10.28
CA GLY A 111 3.59 10.04 -9.40
C GLY A 111 4.18 9.68 -8.04
N ASP A 112 5.46 9.96 -7.78
CA ASP A 112 6.08 9.67 -6.50
C ASP A 112 5.43 10.46 -5.37
N LEU A 113 5.17 9.78 -4.26
CA LEU A 113 4.90 10.43 -2.99
C LEU A 113 6.21 11.07 -2.48
N ASN A 114 6.08 12.24 -1.88
CA ASN A 114 7.19 12.94 -1.26
C ASN A 114 6.81 13.37 0.15
N CYS A 115 7.76 13.20 1.07
CA CYS A 115 7.71 13.86 2.35
C CYS A 115 9.12 14.20 2.84
N GLY A 116 9.38 15.49 3.08
CA GLY A 116 10.71 15.95 3.45
C GLY A 116 11.14 15.62 4.89
N SER A 117 10.21 15.17 5.73
CA SER A 117 10.46 14.91 7.15
C SER A 117 9.58 13.79 7.71
N CYS A 118 9.00 12.95 6.87
CA CYS A 118 8.17 11.84 7.33
C CYS A 118 8.53 10.55 6.61
N GLU A 119 8.08 9.47 7.22
CA GLU A 119 8.17 8.11 6.70
C GLU A 119 6.75 7.57 6.46
N LEU A 120 6.59 6.81 5.36
CA LEU A 120 5.34 6.15 5.02
C LEU A 120 5.52 4.65 5.10
N THR A 121 4.94 4.05 6.14
CA THR A 121 4.97 2.61 6.36
C THR A 121 3.65 1.97 5.94
N LEU A 122 3.71 0.74 5.41
CA LEU A 122 2.57 -0.05 4.96
C LEU A 122 2.40 -1.26 5.87
N SER A 123 1.18 -1.55 6.28
CA SER A 123 0.79 -2.84 6.86
C SER A 123 -0.44 -3.35 6.12
N PHE A 124 -0.44 -4.62 5.75
CA PHE A 124 -1.60 -5.29 5.16
C PHE A 124 -1.74 -6.69 5.72
N GLY A 125 -2.94 -7.24 5.63
CA GLY A 125 -3.16 -8.62 6.06
C GLY A 125 -4.62 -9.02 6.08
N GLY A 126 -4.90 -10.08 6.83
CA GLY A 126 -6.23 -10.69 6.87
C GLY A 126 -6.63 -11.37 5.56
N LEU A 127 -5.66 -11.69 4.71
CA LEU A 127 -5.87 -12.44 3.48
C LEU A 127 -5.87 -13.94 3.80
N GLY A 128 -7.04 -14.49 4.13
CA GLY A 128 -7.18 -15.92 4.48
C GLY A 128 -6.94 -16.79 3.26
N VAL A 129 -6.14 -17.85 3.37
CA VAL A 129 -5.92 -18.76 2.24
C VAL A 129 -7.20 -19.53 1.93
N ASP A 130 -7.56 -19.60 0.64
CA ASP A 130 -8.70 -20.37 0.15
C ASP A 130 -8.24 -21.31 -0.96
N THR A 131 -7.85 -22.51 -0.58
CA THR A 131 -7.39 -23.53 -1.53
C THR A 131 -8.51 -24.10 -2.41
N ALA A 132 -9.77 -23.95 -2.00
CA ALA A 132 -10.92 -24.42 -2.76
C ALA A 132 -11.22 -23.50 -3.96
N ASN A 133 -11.05 -22.19 -3.77
CA ASN A 133 -11.27 -21.17 -4.82
C ASN A 133 -9.97 -20.68 -5.47
N GLY A 134 -8.80 -21.17 -5.04
CA GLY A 134 -7.51 -20.94 -5.69
C GLY A 134 -6.92 -19.55 -5.45
N GLY A 135 -7.12 -18.98 -4.26
CA GLY A 135 -6.66 -17.63 -3.93
C GLY A 135 -6.77 -17.30 -2.45
N PHE A 136 -7.27 -16.11 -2.16
CA PHE A 136 -7.46 -15.62 -0.79
C PHE A 136 -8.91 -15.21 -0.56
N ASN A 137 -9.46 -15.58 0.60
CA ASN A 137 -10.63 -14.94 1.17
C ASN A 137 -10.24 -13.55 1.70
N LEU A 138 -11.04 -12.55 1.35
CA LEU A 138 -10.82 -11.14 1.67
C LEU A 138 -11.60 -10.68 2.92
N ASP A 139 -12.38 -11.56 3.54
CA ASP A 139 -13.12 -11.30 4.77
C ASP A 139 -12.17 -10.89 5.90
N GLY A 140 -12.32 -9.65 6.39
CA GLY A 140 -11.45 -9.11 7.45
C GLY A 140 -10.08 -8.65 6.96
N SER A 141 -9.88 -8.61 5.64
CA SER A 141 -8.65 -8.11 5.04
C SER A 141 -8.51 -6.59 5.21
N PHE A 142 -7.27 -6.11 5.27
CA PHE A 142 -7.00 -4.69 5.45
C PHE A 142 -5.71 -4.27 4.76
N VAL A 143 -5.65 -2.97 4.47
CA VAL A 143 -4.45 -2.25 4.07
C VAL A 143 -4.42 -0.92 4.79
N ASN A 144 -3.31 -0.63 5.47
CA ASN A 144 -3.08 0.59 6.20
C ASN A 144 -1.73 1.18 5.82
N ILE A 145 -1.71 2.48 5.56
CA ILE A 145 -0.49 3.27 5.44
C ILE A 145 -0.45 4.24 6.61
N TYR A 146 0.69 4.31 7.29
CA TYR A 146 0.92 5.23 8.38
C TYR A 146 1.91 6.31 7.96
N VAL A 147 1.76 7.51 8.53
CA VAL A 147 2.71 8.61 8.37
C VAL A 147 3.34 8.94 9.71
N SER A 148 4.65 8.74 9.83
CA SER A 148 5.44 9.08 11.01
C SER A 148 6.14 10.43 10.80
N ASP A 149 6.11 11.33 11.78
CA ASP A 149 6.85 12.60 11.73
C ASP A 149 8.36 12.46 11.97
N LEU A 150 8.82 11.22 12.17
CA LEU A 150 10.22 10.83 12.24
C LEU A 150 10.60 10.15 10.92
N ALA A 151 11.58 10.71 10.21
CA ALA A 151 12.14 10.06 9.03
C ALA A 151 13.02 8.86 9.47
N SER A 152 12.83 7.69 8.84
CA SER A 152 13.65 6.50 9.06
C SER A 152 13.62 5.95 10.48
N ASP A 153 12.41 5.90 11.08
CA ASP A 153 12.20 5.24 12.36
C ASP A 153 11.99 3.72 12.21
N PHE A 154 11.43 3.30 11.08
CA PHE A 154 11.23 1.91 10.73
C PHE A 154 12.39 1.38 9.88
N ASP A 155 12.73 0.11 10.11
CA ASP A 155 13.73 -0.63 9.33
C ASP A 155 13.14 -2.00 9.03
N LEU A 156 12.65 -2.14 7.80
CA LEU A 156 12.05 -3.36 7.28
C LEU A 156 12.99 -4.57 7.42
N SER A 157 14.29 -4.38 7.20
CA SER A 157 15.29 -5.45 7.26
C SER A 157 15.52 -5.94 8.70
N ALA A 158 15.32 -5.07 9.69
CA ALA A 158 15.46 -5.39 11.11
C ALA A 158 14.20 -6.06 11.70
N LEU A 159 13.03 -5.95 11.06
CA LEU A 159 11.76 -6.48 11.59
C LEU A 159 11.83 -8.00 11.87
N PHE A 160 12.46 -8.76 10.97
CA PHE A 160 12.62 -10.22 11.09
C PHE A 160 14.06 -10.69 10.88
N ALA A 161 15.04 -9.90 11.32
CA ALA A 161 16.44 -10.30 11.26
C ALA A 161 16.65 -11.65 11.98
N ASN A 162 16.95 -12.71 11.20
CA ASN A 162 17.16 -14.09 11.66
C ASN A 162 15.92 -14.89 12.10
N LYS A 163 14.70 -14.54 11.63
CA LYS A 163 13.48 -15.30 11.97
C LYS A 163 13.59 -16.79 11.65
N ASP A 164 14.16 -17.14 10.50
CA ASP A 164 14.38 -18.54 10.09
C ASP A 164 15.35 -19.30 11.02
N ASN A 165 16.17 -18.59 11.80
CA ASN A 165 17.05 -19.18 12.82
C ASN A 165 16.41 -19.22 14.23
N GLY A 166 15.09 -19.02 14.32
CA GLY A 166 14.33 -19.07 15.57
C GLY A 166 14.33 -17.76 16.38
N ALA A 167 14.82 -16.66 15.81
CA ALA A 167 14.71 -15.35 16.47
C ALA A 167 13.25 -14.86 16.48
N ALA A 168 12.86 -14.15 17.54
CA ALA A 168 11.57 -13.47 17.59
C ALA A 168 11.55 -12.24 16.67
N ALA A 169 10.35 -11.80 16.28
CA ALA A 169 10.17 -10.52 15.59
C ALA A 169 10.68 -9.35 16.46
N ASN A 170 11.20 -8.31 15.83
CA ASN A 170 11.64 -7.12 16.56
C ASN A 170 10.43 -6.28 16.98
N ALA A 171 10.07 -6.34 18.27
CA ALA A 171 8.93 -5.63 18.82
C ALA A 171 9.02 -4.09 18.66
N THR A 172 10.22 -3.52 18.66
CA THR A 172 10.41 -2.09 18.39
C THR A 172 10.07 -1.75 16.95
N GLN A 173 10.53 -2.56 15.99
CA GLN A 173 10.21 -2.31 14.59
C GLN A 173 8.72 -2.52 14.28
N MET A 174 8.07 -3.49 14.94
CA MET A 174 6.61 -3.65 14.85
C MET A 174 5.85 -2.45 15.44
N ALA A 175 6.38 -1.83 16.50
CA ALA A 175 5.80 -0.61 17.05
C ALA A 175 6.01 0.59 16.12
N ASN A 176 7.19 0.72 15.50
CA ASN A 176 7.50 1.80 14.57
C ASN A 176 6.66 1.70 13.28
N LEU A 177 6.42 0.48 12.78
CA LEU A 177 5.52 0.21 11.65
C LEU A 177 4.15 0.90 11.79
N MET A 178 3.61 0.96 13.01
CA MET A 178 2.31 1.58 13.33
C MET A 178 2.46 2.84 14.21
N GLY A 179 3.67 3.36 14.36
CA GLY A 179 4.00 4.43 15.32
C GLY A 179 3.50 5.81 14.90
N GLY A 180 3.15 5.95 13.62
CA GLY A 180 2.64 7.18 13.03
C GLY A 180 1.13 7.36 13.11
N SER A 181 0.65 8.43 12.47
CA SER A 181 -0.79 8.62 12.24
C SER A 181 -1.28 7.73 11.11
N LEU A 182 -2.46 7.13 11.24
CA LEU A 182 -3.09 6.40 10.14
C LEU A 182 -3.36 7.38 8.98
N TRP A 183 -2.62 7.21 7.88
CA TRP A 183 -2.66 8.09 6.73
C TRP A 183 -3.70 7.65 5.72
N LEU A 184 -3.66 6.37 5.34
CA LEU A 184 -4.64 5.77 4.43
C LEU A 184 -5.08 4.42 5.02
N SER A 185 -6.36 4.10 4.91
CA SER A 185 -6.88 2.81 5.34
C SER A 185 -7.94 2.29 4.37
N GLY A 186 -7.91 1.00 4.08
CA GLY A 186 -8.89 0.34 3.22
C GLY A 186 -8.95 -1.16 3.44
N THR A 187 -9.82 -1.81 2.69
CA THR A 187 -10.03 -3.26 2.68
C THR A 187 -9.85 -3.79 1.27
N PHE A 188 -9.29 -4.99 1.10
CA PHE A 188 -9.21 -5.56 -0.24
C PHE A 188 -10.62 -5.94 -0.70
N ASP A 189 -11.03 -5.42 -1.85
CA ASP A 189 -12.34 -5.71 -2.44
C ASP A 189 -12.22 -6.83 -3.48
N GLN A 190 -11.19 -6.74 -4.32
CA GLN A 190 -10.91 -7.70 -5.38
C GLN A 190 -9.42 -8.01 -5.39
N LEU A 191 -9.09 -9.28 -5.62
CA LEU A 191 -7.71 -9.74 -5.59
C LEU A 191 -7.55 -10.90 -6.56
N VAL A 192 -6.47 -10.86 -7.33
CA VAL A 192 -6.02 -11.97 -8.15
C VAL A 192 -4.65 -12.40 -7.70
N TYR A 193 -4.51 -13.71 -7.47
CA TYR A 193 -3.24 -14.34 -7.19
C TYR A 193 -2.81 -15.23 -8.35
N ASN A 194 -1.62 -14.98 -8.88
CA ASN A 194 -0.99 -15.79 -9.91
C ASN A 194 0.24 -16.47 -9.30
N ALA A 195 0.10 -17.74 -8.97
CA ALA A 195 1.23 -18.56 -8.52
C ALA A 195 2.27 -18.73 -9.65
N ASP A 196 3.54 -18.64 -9.30
CA ASP A 196 4.62 -18.89 -10.24
C ASP A 196 4.62 -20.36 -10.71
N ASN A 197 4.99 -20.60 -11.96
CA ASN A 197 5.10 -21.97 -12.48
C ASN A 197 6.42 -22.62 -12.05
N ASN A 198 6.50 -23.05 -10.79
CA ASN A 198 7.66 -23.71 -10.22
C ASN A 198 7.25 -24.99 -9.44
N PRO A 199 8.15 -25.98 -9.26
CA PRO A 199 7.81 -27.27 -8.64
C PRO A 199 7.45 -27.16 -7.14
N TYR A 200 7.91 -26.12 -6.45
CA TYR A 200 7.58 -25.88 -5.05
C TYR A 200 6.13 -25.44 -4.88
N ASN A 201 5.62 -24.63 -5.79
CA ASN A 201 4.22 -24.19 -5.76
C ASN A 201 3.24 -25.36 -5.84
N VAL A 202 3.54 -26.45 -6.55
CA VAL A 202 2.68 -27.64 -6.53
C VAL A 202 2.60 -28.26 -5.14
N THR A 203 3.70 -28.22 -4.38
CA THR A 203 3.80 -28.80 -3.03
C THR A 203 3.13 -27.94 -1.98
N TYR A 204 3.16 -26.61 -2.17
CA TYR A 204 2.65 -25.62 -1.23
C TYR A 204 1.38 -24.91 -1.73
N SER A 205 0.55 -25.61 -2.49
CA SER A 205 -0.77 -25.13 -2.96
C SER A 205 -0.72 -23.78 -3.71
N GLY A 206 0.37 -23.50 -4.40
CA GLY A 206 0.60 -22.28 -5.16
C GLY A 206 1.23 -21.15 -4.36
N LEU A 207 1.40 -21.27 -3.04
CA LEU A 207 1.70 -20.16 -2.13
C LEU A 207 3.20 -19.85 -1.94
N ALA A 208 4.09 -20.70 -2.45
CA ALA A 208 5.53 -20.56 -2.20
C ALA A 208 6.15 -19.40 -3.00
N ALA A 209 5.60 -19.03 -4.15
CA ALA A 209 5.98 -17.84 -4.89
C ALA A 209 4.87 -17.40 -5.84
N GLY A 210 4.67 -16.10 -6.01
CA GLY A 210 3.72 -15.62 -6.99
C GLY A 210 3.56 -14.11 -6.96
N SER A 211 2.65 -13.65 -7.81
CA SER A 211 2.26 -12.26 -7.92
C SER A 211 0.80 -12.10 -7.55
N LEU A 212 0.49 -11.02 -6.85
CA LEU A 212 -0.82 -10.61 -6.42
C LEU A 212 -1.08 -9.22 -6.96
N VAL A 213 -2.28 -9.02 -7.51
CA VAL A 213 -2.79 -7.71 -7.88
C VAL A 213 -4.13 -7.54 -7.18
N ALA A 214 -4.33 -6.41 -6.51
CA ALA A 214 -5.54 -6.19 -5.75
C ALA A 214 -6.07 -4.76 -5.85
N ALA A 215 -7.40 -4.67 -5.86
CA ALA A 215 -8.19 -3.46 -5.68
C ALA A 215 -8.46 -3.26 -4.18
N VAL A 216 -8.32 -2.03 -3.70
CA VAL A 216 -8.62 -1.70 -2.32
C VAL A 216 -9.76 -0.69 -2.26
N GLN A 217 -10.82 -1.06 -1.56
CA GLN A 217 -11.90 -0.16 -1.22
C GLN A 217 -11.46 0.76 -0.08
N VAL A 218 -11.61 2.06 -0.29
CA VAL A 218 -11.27 3.11 0.68
C VAL A 218 -12.54 3.84 1.08
N GLU A 219 -12.92 3.70 2.34
CA GLU A 219 -14.09 4.41 2.89
C GLU A 219 -13.74 5.87 3.24
N PRO A 220 -14.70 6.81 3.18
CA PRO A 220 -14.47 8.21 3.55
C PRO A 220 -13.89 8.41 4.96
N THR A 221 -13.29 9.58 5.20
CA THR A 221 -12.67 9.89 6.49
C THR A 221 -13.72 9.93 7.61
N THR A 222 -13.57 9.07 8.62
CA THR A 222 -14.36 9.00 9.84
C THR A 222 -13.45 8.68 11.03
N ALA A 223 -14.00 8.59 12.23
CA ALA A 223 -13.22 8.19 13.40
C ALA A 223 -12.70 6.75 13.21
N GLY A 224 -11.39 6.60 13.07
CA GLY A 224 -10.73 5.31 12.89
C GLY A 224 -10.29 4.98 11.45
N THR A 225 -10.55 5.85 10.48
CA THR A 225 -9.99 5.73 9.11
C THR A 225 -8.85 6.72 8.87
N GLY A 226 -8.11 6.50 7.77
CA GLY A 226 -6.96 7.30 7.40
C GLY A 226 -7.31 8.76 7.08
N ILE A 227 -6.43 9.67 7.50
CA ILE A 227 -6.62 11.12 7.30
C ILE A 227 -6.63 11.56 5.83
N ALA A 228 -6.10 10.73 4.92
CA ALA A 228 -6.04 10.98 3.47
C ALA A 228 -7.11 10.20 2.69
N ASN A 229 -8.03 9.49 3.36
CA ASN A 229 -9.05 8.71 2.67
C ASN A 229 -9.95 9.57 1.76
N ASP A 230 -10.36 10.76 2.19
CA ASP A 230 -11.16 11.69 1.36
C ASP A 230 -10.39 12.27 0.15
N ASN A 231 -9.07 12.07 0.08
CA ASN A 231 -8.27 12.50 -1.05
C ASN A 231 -8.27 11.49 -2.20
N ILE A 232 -8.70 10.26 -1.94
CA ILE A 232 -8.83 9.21 -2.96
C ILE A 232 -10.03 9.53 -3.84
N VAL A 233 -9.83 9.53 -5.15
CA VAL A 233 -10.90 9.70 -6.13
C VAL A 233 -11.31 8.34 -6.65
N ASN A 234 -12.51 7.89 -6.29
CA ASN A 234 -13.17 6.74 -6.88
C ASN A 234 -13.44 7.03 -8.36
N ASP A 235 -12.48 6.67 -9.21
CA ASP A 235 -12.63 6.62 -10.65
C ASP A 235 -12.60 5.16 -11.10
N SER A 236 -13.56 4.77 -11.92
CA SER A 236 -13.66 3.40 -12.42
C SER A 236 -12.52 3.14 -13.42
N LEU A 237 -11.46 2.48 -12.98
CA LEU A 237 -10.41 1.98 -13.89
C LEU A 237 -10.91 0.69 -14.55
N THR A 238 -10.73 0.58 -15.87
CA THR A 238 -11.32 -0.50 -16.68
C THR A 238 -10.41 -1.71 -16.86
N SER A 239 -9.10 -1.61 -16.55
CA SER A 239 -8.19 -2.75 -16.61
C SER A 239 -6.85 -2.49 -15.90
N PHE A 240 -6.30 -3.52 -15.25
CA PHE A 240 -4.90 -3.60 -14.82
C PHE A 240 -4.29 -4.85 -15.48
N GLY A 241 -3.57 -4.68 -16.59
CA GLY A 241 -3.03 -5.78 -17.40
C GLY A 241 -4.07 -6.53 -18.25
N ASP A 242 -3.68 -7.67 -18.85
CA ASP A 242 -4.53 -8.56 -19.69
C ASP A 242 -5.71 -9.24 -18.94
N PHE A 243 -6.09 -8.70 -17.78
CA PHE A 243 -7.16 -9.18 -16.92
C PHE A 243 -8.49 -8.54 -17.31
N PHE A 244 -9.22 -9.23 -18.19
CA PHE A 244 -10.59 -8.87 -18.60
C PHE A 244 -11.58 -9.09 -17.44
N ASN A 245 -12.39 -8.06 -17.15
CA ASN A 245 -13.58 -8.03 -16.26
C ASN A 245 -13.34 -7.80 -14.76
N PHE A 246 -12.63 -6.74 -14.39
CA PHE A 246 -12.97 -6.06 -13.13
C PHE A 246 -14.05 -5.02 -13.43
N ASP A 247 -15.23 -5.19 -12.81
CA ASP A 247 -16.27 -4.15 -12.80
C ASP A 247 -15.77 -3.03 -11.89
N SER A 248 -15.02 -2.06 -12.46
CA SER A 248 -14.52 -0.85 -11.81
C SER A 248 -13.65 -1.04 -10.57
N PHE A 249 -12.35 -0.72 -10.65
CA PHE A 249 -11.56 -0.50 -9.44
C PHE A 249 -12.06 0.75 -8.71
N ASP A 250 -12.21 0.68 -7.39
CA ASP A 250 -12.19 1.86 -6.53
C ASP A 250 -10.72 2.28 -6.35
N ALA A 251 -10.27 3.22 -7.19
CA ALA A 251 -9.17 4.18 -6.99
C ALA A 251 -7.74 3.78 -6.52
N LEU A 252 -7.55 2.64 -5.84
CA LEU A 252 -6.33 2.21 -5.18
C LEU A 252 -5.97 0.78 -5.60
N ALA A 253 -4.77 0.62 -6.16
CA ALA A 253 -4.26 -0.66 -6.63
C ALA A 253 -2.91 -1.00 -6.00
N PHE A 254 -2.76 -2.27 -5.61
CA PHE A 254 -1.50 -2.87 -5.18
C PHE A 254 -1.09 -3.95 -6.16
N SER A 255 0.19 -3.95 -6.53
CA SER A 255 0.85 -5.11 -7.12
C SER A 255 1.93 -5.58 -6.16
N LEU A 256 1.90 -6.86 -5.77
CA LEU A 256 2.84 -7.46 -4.83
C LEU A 256 3.34 -8.78 -5.41
N SER A 257 4.65 -8.92 -5.60
CA SER A 257 5.28 -10.18 -6.00
C SER A 257 6.27 -10.60 -4.92
N SER A 258 6.25 -11.88 -4.55
CA SER A 258 7.09 -12.41 -3.47
C SER A 258 7.42 -13.89 -3.64
N SER A 259 8.49 -14.34 -3.00
CA SER A 259 8.89 -15.75 -2.97
C SER A 259 9.35 -16.16 -1.57
N PHE A 260 8.79 -17.25 -1.04
CA PHE A 260 9.27 -17.90 0.18
C PHE A 260 10.40 -18.89 -0.10
N VAL A 261 10.70 -19.19 -1.36
CA VAL A 261 11.76 -20.14 -1.74
C VAL A 261 13.14 -19.47 -1.67
N ASP A 262 14.07 -20.06 -0.92
CA ASP A 262 15.47 -19.63 -0.92
C ASP A 262 16.11 -19.96 -2.27
N GLY A 263 16.58 -18.95 -3.01
CA GLY A 263 17.25 -19.11 -4.31
C GLY A 263 18.64 -19.76 -4.24
N GLY A 264 19.06 -20.24 -3.08
CA GLY A 264 20.33 -20.93 -2.84
C GLY A 264 20.32 -22.43 -3.16
N ALA A 265 21.48 -23.10 -3.00
CA ALA A 265 21.67 -24.51 -3.34
C ALA A 265 20.80 -25.50 -2.54
N THR A 266 20.21 -25.05 -1.44
CA THR A 266 19.37 -25.85 -0.53
C THR A 266 17.87 -25.75 -0.85
N ASN A 267 17.44 -24.78 -1.67
CA ASN A 267 16.03 -24.52 -2.03
C ASN A 267 15.05 -24.72 -0.84
N GLN A 268 15.36 -24.10 0.30
CA GLN A 268 14.53 -24.20 1.51
C GLN A 268 13.36 -23.22 1.44
N ILE A 269 12.29 -23.53 2.18
CA ILE A 269 11.19 -22.59 2.43
C ILE A 269 11.56 -21.70 3.60
N ASN A 270 11.50 -20.39 3.38
CA ASN A 270 11.66 -19.39 4.41
C ASN A 270 10.31 -19.10 5.06
N THR A 271 10.34 -18.71 6.32
CA THR A 271 9.18 -18.25 7.07
C THR A 271 8.72 -16.87 6.60
N ILE A 272 9.68 -16.04 6.17
CA ILE A 272 9.47 -14.68 5.68
C ILE A 272 9.80 -14.64 4.19
N SER A 273 8.98 -13.92 3.42
CA SER A 273 9.19 -13.81 1.98
C SER A 273 10.48 -13.06 1.64
N ARG A 274 11.05 -13.43 0.50
CA ARG A 274 12.25 -12.87 -0.12
C ARG A 274 11.93 -12.45 -1.55
N GLN A 275 12.84 -11.66 -2.15
CA GLN A 275 12.72 -11.20 -3.54
C GLN A 275 11.38 -10.48 -3.79
N ASN A 276 11.04 -9.57 -2.89
CA ASN A 276 9.79 -8.84 -2.94
C ASN A 276 9.89 -7.66 -3.91
N SER A 277 8.85 -7.45 -4.70
CA SER A 277 8.68 -6.28 -5.56
C SER A 277 7.23 -5.87 -5.51
N GLY A 278 6.96 -4.59 -5.30
CA GLY A 278 5.59 -4.12 -5.32
C GLY A 278 5.46 -2.65 -5.63
N ASP A 279 4.24 -2.28 -6.00
CA ASP A 279 3.88 -0.93 -6.38
C ASP A 279 2.51 -0.56 -5.80
N PHE A 280 2.38 0.71 -5.45
CA PHE A 280 1.18 1.38 -4.97
C PHE A 280 0.74 2.40 -6.02
N SER A 281 -0.50 2.29 -6.47
CA SER A 281 -1.07 3.19 -7.47
C SER A 281 -2.41 3.75 -6.99
N ALA A 282 -2.59 5.07 -7.08
CA ALA A 282 -3.80 5.73 -6.63
C ALA A 282 -4.15 6.96 -7.47
N ASN A 283 -5.44 7.25 -7.60
CA ASN A 283 -5.89 8.57 -8.03
C ASN A 283 -6.20 9.43 -6.81
N MET A 284 -5.40 10.49 -6.60
CA MET A 284 -5.54 11.39 -5.47
C MET A 284 -5.79 12.83 -5.91
N VAL A 285 -6.52 13.60 -5.11
CA VAL A 285 -6.71 15.04 -5.29
C VAL A 285 -6.33 15.80 -4.05
N SER A 286 -5.94 17.06 -4.22
CA SER A 286 -5.63 17.95 -3.10
C SER A 286 -6.88 18.12 -2.23
N ALA A 287 -6.70 18.13 -0.91
CA ALA A 287 -7.80 18.37 0.01
C ALA A 287 -8.48 19.74 -0.33
N PRO A 288 -9.80 19.88 -0.17
CA PRO A 288 -10.51 21.14 -0.42
C PRO A 288 -9.91 22.35 0.33
N GLY A 289 -9.24 22.12 1.47
CA GLY A 289 -8.54 23.14 2.26
C GLY A 289 -7.29 23.73 1.59
N SER A 290 -6.61 22.99 0.71
CA SER A 290 -5.40 23.43 0.01
C SER A 290 -5.68 24.58 -0.97
N LEU A 291 -6.83 24.51 -1.65
CA LEU A 291 -7.35 25.58 -2.50
C LEU A 291 -7.75 26.82 -1.69
N ALA A 292 -8.24 26.65 -0.46
CA ALA A 292 -8.60 27.75 0.42
C ALA A 292 -7.36 28.54 0.90
N ILE A 293 -6.23 27.88 1.15
CA ILE A 293 -4.96 28.54 1.53
C ILE A 293 -4.37 29.31 0.35
N LEU A 294 -4.35 28.71 -0.85
CA LEU A 294 -3.93 29.40 -2.07
C LEU A 294 -4.84 30.60 -2.38
N GLY A 295 -6.15 30.41 -2.25
CA GLY A 295 -7.16 31.46 -2.40
C GLY A 295 -7.01 32.58 -1.37
N ALA A 296 -6.73 32.26 -0.11
CA ALA A 296 -6.46 33.25 0.95
C ALA A 296 -5.16 34.02 0.68
N GLY A 297 -4.11 33.35 0.18
CA GLY A 297 -2.85 33.97 -0.21
C GLY A 297 -3.02 34.97 -1.37
N LEU A 298 -3.80 34.60 -2.40
CA LEU A 298 -4.15 35.47 -3.51
C LEU A 298 -4.99 36.68 -3.07
N LEU A 299 -5.94 36.48 -2.15
CA LEU A 299 -6.73 37.57 -1.57
C LEU A 299 -5.86 38.53 -0.73
N ALA A 300 -4.91 38.00 0.04
CA ALA A 300 -3.96 38.80 0.81
C ALA A 300 -3.04 39.63 -0.11
N LEU A 301 -2.50 39.03 -1.18
CA LEU A 301 -1.69 39.73 -2.18
C LEU A 301 -2.49 40.80 -2.94
N ALA A 302 -3.75 40.51 -3.29
CA ALA A 302 -4.64 41.49 -3.90
C ALA A 302 -4.94 42.68 -2.97
N ARG A 303 -5.04 42.43 -1.65
CA ARG A 303 -5.26 43.46 -0.63
C ARG A 303 -4.02 44.34 -0.43
N ILE A 304 -2.82 43.75 -0.40
CA ILE A 304 -1.53 44.47 -0.34
C ILE A 304 -1.30 45.31 -1.61
N ARG A 305 -1.73 44.84 -2.78
CA ARG A 305 -1.63 45.61 -4.03
C ARG A 305 -2.64 46.77 -4.10
N ARG A 306 -3.80 46.65 -3.44
CA ARG A 306 -4.78 47.76 -3.31
C ARG A 306 -4.36 48.82 -2.28
N SER A 307 -3.64 48.47 -1.23
CA SER A 307 -3.17 49.44 -0.23
C SER A 307 -1.95 50.28 -0.67
N LYS A 308 -1.36 49.97 -1.83
CA LYS A 308 -0.27 50.73 -2.46
C LYS A 308 -0.75 51.67 -3.60
N LYS A 309 -2.05 51.90 -3.74
CA LYS A 309 -2.60 52.94 -4.64
C LYS A 309 -3.18 54.09 -3.83
#